data_AF-A0A7S1HGY9-F1
#
_entry.id   AF-A0A7S1HGY9-F1
#
_cell.length_a   1.000
_cell.length_b   1.000
_cell.length_c   1.000
_cell.angle_alpha   90.00
_cell.angle_beta   90.00
_cell.angle_gamma   90.00
#
_symmetry.space_group_name_H-M   'P 1'
#
loop_
_entity.id
_entity.type
_entity.pdbx_description
1 polymer ?
#
loop_
_entity_poly.entity_id
_entity_poly.type
_entity_poly.pdbx_seq_one_letter_code
_entity_poly.pdbx_strand_id
1 'polypeptide(L)'
;AGGELNPDDSRYYLVVVQYVARFNADKLARLVRSWNDGAPKSRFNFQLCSEEANYRLTGYKHNAVAPIGLSTKIPVVVSHKIAELSPCFLWLGGGHRDLKLGCPVQRLVEATGARVADLTMD
;
A
#
# COMPACT_ATOMS: atom_id res chain seq x y z
N ALA A 1 -7.34 -17.63 -13.73
CA ALA A 1 -6.51 -18.66 -13.06
C ALA A 1 -6.12 -18.10 -11.70
N GLY A 2 -6.75 -18.61 -10.63
CA GLY A 2 -6.55 -18.14 -9.25
C GLY A 2 -5.33 -18.80 -8.63
N GLY A 3 -4.15 -18.27 -8.92
CA GLY A 3 -3.00 -18.49 -8.05
C GLY A 3 -3.27 -17.81 -6.71
N GLU A 4 -3.02 -18.50 -5.62
CA GLU A 4 -3.09 -17.94 -4.28
C GLU A 4 -2.18 -16.70 -4.23
N LEU A 5 -2.72 -15.56 -3.81
CA LEU A 5 -1.90 -14.36 -3.65
C LEU A 5 -0.94 -14.62 -2.50
N ASN A 6 0.36 -14.68 -2.81
CA ASN A 6 1.40 -14.61 -1.81
C ASN A 6 1.69 -13.12 -1.50
N PRO A 7 1.25 -12.57 -0.35
CA PRO A 7 1.53 -11.18 0.00
C PRO A 7 3.02 -10.92 0.20
N ASP A 8 3.80 -11.98 0.43
CA ASP A 8 5.23 -11.90 0.64
C ASP A 8 5.98 -11.72 -0.67
N ASP A 9 5.47 -12.20 -1.80
CA ASP A 9 6.15 -12.14 -3.10
C ASP A 9 5.23 -11.59 -4.21
N SER A 10 4.79 -10.33 -4.04
CA SER A 10 3.95 -9.66 -5.03
C SER A 10 4.75 -8.72 -5.92
N ARG A 11 4.38 -8.65 -7.21
CA ARG A 11 4.91 -7.65 -8.14
C ARG A 11 4.45 -6.23 -7.79
N TYR A 12 3.29 -6.10 -7.16
CA TYR A 12 2.66 -4.83 -6.84
C TYR A 12 2.26 -4.77 -5.37
N TYR A 13 2.49 -3.63 -4.74
CA TYR A 13 2.05 -3.32 -3.39
C TYR A 13 1.32 -1.99 -3.40
N LEU A 14 0.20 -1.91 -2.69
CA LEU A 14 -0.48 -0.64 -2.45
C LEU A 14 0.05 -0.08 -1.13
N VAL A 15 0.71 1.07 -1.22
CA VAL A 15 1.35 1.71 -0.06
C VAL A 15 0.51 2.89 0.40
N VAL A 16 0.14 2.91 1.68
CA VAL A 16 -0.55 4.04 2.32
C VAL A 16 0.46 4.81 3.16
N VAL A 17 0.70 6.07 2.80
CA VAL A 17 1.62 6.99 3.48
C VAL A 17 0.92 8.33 3.72
N GLN A 18 1.34 9.05 4.76
CA GLN A 18 0.89 10.43 4.95
C GLN A 18 1.48 11.33 3.86
N TYR A 19 0.71 12.32 3.41
CA TYR A 19 1.15 13.25 2.37
C TYR A 19 2.40 14.05 2.74
N VAL A 20 2.57 14.36 4.04
CA VAL A 20 3.73 15.09 4.56
C VAL A 20 4.99 14.22 4.67
N ALA A 21 4.85 12.90 4.60
CA ALA A 21 5.95 11.97 4.76
C ALA A 21 6.54 11.59 3.40
N ARG A 22 7.86 11.48 3.33
CA ARG A 22 8.55 11.06 2.11
C ARG A 22 8.66 9.54 2.08
N PHE A 23 7.95 8.89 1.15
CA PHE A 23 8.06 7.44 0.96
C PHE A 23 9.49 7.02 0.59
N ASN A 24 9.94 5.89 1.16
CA ASN A 24 11.23 5.26 0.88
C ASN A 24 11.04 3.86 0.26
N ALA A 25 11.29 3.76 -1.05
CA ALA A 25 11.19 2.51 -1.79
C ALA A 25 12.21 1.44 -1.32
N ASP A 26 13.39 1.83 -0.84
CA ASP A 26 14.38 0.89 -0.31
C ASP A 26 13.94 0.27 1.02
N LYS A 27 13.19 1.01 1.85
CA LYS A 27 12.59 0.45 3.07
C LYS A 27 11.55 -0.61 2.71
N LEU A 28 10.69 -0.36 1.72
CA LEU A 28 9.77 -1.37 1.19
C LEU A 28 10.52 -2.58 0.60
N ALA A 29 11.57 -2.35 -0.18
CA ALA A 29 12.39 -3.42 -0.75
C ALA A 29 13.02 -4.31 0.32
N ARG A 30 13.56 -3.72 1.39
CA ARG A 30 14.11 -4.47 2.53
C ARG A 30 13.04 -5.26 3.27
N LEU A 31 11.87 -4.65 3.47
CA LEU A 31 10.73 -5.30 4.11
C LEU A 31 10.30 -6.56 3.33
N VAL A 32 10.03 -6.41 2.03
CA VAL A 32 9.60 -7.54 1.19
C VAL A 32 10.70 -8.60 1.10
N ARG A 33 11.96 -8.19 0.95
CA ARG A 33 13.09 -9.14 0.97
C ARG A 33 13.18 -9.92 2.28
N SER A 34 12.87 -9.32 3.43
CA SER A 34 12.92 -10.01 4.72
C SER A 34 11.93 -11.19 4.81
N TRP A 35 10.92 -11.22 3.94
CA TRP A 35 9.94 -12.30 3.84
C TRP A 35 10.30 -13.35 2.77
N ASN A 36 11.30 -13.07 1.94
CA ASN A 36 11.74 -13.92 0.84
C ASN A 36 13.19 -14.32 1.03
N ASP A 37 13.43 -15.22 1.99
CA ASP A 37 14.78 -15.69 2.27
C ASP A 37 15.41 -16.38 1.04
N GLY A 38 16.71 -16.20 0.85
CA GLY A 38 17.45 -16.70 -0.31
C GLY A 38 17.23 -15.95 -1.63
N ALA A 39 16.28 -15.01 -1.73
CA ALA A 39 16.08 -14.24 -2.96
C ALA A 39 17.15 -13.14 -3.15
N PRO A 40 17.67 -12.94 -4.39
CA PRO A 40 18.68 -11.93 -4.67
C PRO A 40 18.11 -10.51 -4.49
N LYS A 41 18.93 -9.60 -3.93
CA LYS A 41 18.53 -8.20 -3.67
C LYS A 41 18.00 -7.49 -4.92
N SER A 42 18.55 -7.80 -6.10
CA SER A 42 18.16 -7.20 -7.38
C SER A 42 16.71 -7.46 -7.78
N ARG A 43 16.04 -8.47 -7.22
CA ARG A 43 14.59 -8.70 -7.45
C ARG A 43 13.71 -7.62 -6.82
N PHE A 44 14.17 -6.95 -5.76
CA PHE A 44 13.36 -6.03 -4.98
C PHE A 44 13.68 -4.58 -5.34
N ASN A 45 13.39 -4.20 -6.58
CA ASN A 45 13.52 -2.81 -7.06
C ASN A 45 12.12 -2.25 -7.34
N PHE A 46 11.52 -1.62 -6.34
CA PHE A 46 10.17 -1.07 -6.45
C PHE A 46 10.18 0.34 -7.06
N GLN A 47 9.29 0.54 -8.02
CA GLN A 47 9.05 1.83 -8.68
C GLN A 47 7.57 2.17 -8.64
N LEU A 48 7.25 3.45 -8.84
CA LEU A 48 5.87 3.87 -8.98
C LEU A 48 5.26 3.22 -10.22
N CYS A 49 4.04 2.70 -10.09
CA CYS A 49 3.31 2.13 -11.20
C CYS A 49 2.94 3.21 -12.24
N SER A 50 2.88 2.83 -13.51
CA SER A 50 2.25 3.68 -14.54
C SER A 50 0.77 3.88 -14.23
N GLU A 51 0.18 4.97 -14.74
CA GLU A 51 -1.25 5.25 -14.55
C GLU A 51 -2.14 4.14 -15.11
N GLU A 52 -1.76 3.57 -16.26
CA GLU A 52 -2.47 2.44 -16.89
C GLU A 52 -2.45 1.21 -15.99
N ALA A 53 -1.27 0.85 -15.45
CA ALA A 53 -1.14 -0.27 -14.54
C ALA A 53 -1.94 -0.03 -13.25
N ASN A 54 -1.88 1.19 -12.69
CA ASN A 54 -2.67 1.57 -11.53
C ASN A 54 -4.17 1.40 -11.80
N TYR A 55 -4.68 1.91 -12.92
CA TYR A 55 -6.11 1.81 -13.23
C TYR A 55 -6.55 0.35 -13.38
N ARG A 56 -5.77 -0.47 -14.10
CA ARG A 56 -6.06 -1.91 -14.25
C ARG A 56 -6.06 -2.66 -12.91
N LEU A 57 -5.13 -2.31 -12.03
CA LEU A 57 -4.93 -2.97 -10.74
C LEU A 57 -5.98 -2.54 -9.70
N THR A 58 -6.23 -1.24 -9.60
CA THR A 58 -7.04 -0.65 -8.53
C THR A 58 -8.48 -0.36 -8.95
N GLY A 59 -8.76 -0.20 -10.24
CA GLY A 59 -10.04 0.29 -10.75
C GLY A 59 -10.22 1.80 -10.61
N TYR A 60 -9.25 2.51 -10.03
CA TYR A 60 -9.34 3.94 -9.75
C TYR A 60 -8.37 4.75 -10.58
N LYS A 61 -8.82 5.93 -11.02
CA LYS A 61 -7.98 6.91 -11.70
C LYS A 61 -7.10 7.64 -10.69
N HIS A 62 -6.14 8.39 -11.21
CA HIS A 62 -5.30 9.28 -10.41
C HIS A 62 -6.15 10.17 -9.48
N ASN A 63 -5.66 10.40 -8.25
CA ASN A 63 -6.34 11.11 -7.15
C ASN A 63 -7.63 10.50 -6.60
N ALA A 64 -8.07 9.33 -7.08
CA ALA A 64 -9.25 8.62 -6.59
C ALA A 64 -8.94 7.29 -5.90
N VAL A 65 -7.67 6.85 -5.89
CA VAL A 65 -7.27 5.53 -5.38
C VAL A 65 -7.65 5.34 -3.93
N ALA A 66 -8.41 4.28 -3.67
CA ALA A 66 -8.75 3.78 -2.34
C ALA A 66 -8.06 2.43 -2.10
N PRO A 67 -7.67 2.08 -0.87
CA PRO A 67 -7.08 0.78 -0.54
C PRO A 67 -8.12 -0.36 -0.42
N ILE A 68 -9.38 -0.10 -0.78
CA ILE A 68 -10.51 -1.02 -0.74
C ILE A 68 -11.19 -1.06 -2.11
N GLY A 69 -11.94 -2.12 -2.41
CA GLY A 69 -12.70 -2.20 -3.67
C GLY A 69 -11.83 -2.36 -4.93
N LEU A 70 -10.59 -2.83 -4.77
CA LEU A 70 -9.63 -2.98 -5.86
C LEU A 70 -10.08 -4.01 -6.90
N SER A 71 -9.82 -3.74 -8.19
CA SER A 71 -10.10 -4.70 -9.28
C SER A 71 -9.27 -5.97 -9.21
N THR A 72 -8.06 -5.87 -8.64
CA THR A 72 -7.20 -7.02 -8.33
C THR A 72 -6.89 -6.99 -6.84
N LYS A 73 -6.84 -8.15 -6.19
CA LYS A 73 -6.32 -8.25 -4.82
C LYS A 73 -4.83 -7.87 -4.84
N ILE A 74 -4.45 -6.85 -4.09
CA ILE A 74 -3.08 -6.34 -3.99
C ILE A 74 -2.74 -6.25 -2.51
N PRO A 75 -1.58 -6.75 -2.05
CA PRO A 75 -1.15 -6.57 -0.67
C PRO A 75 -1.02 -5.09 -0.31
N VAL A 76 -1.58 -4.72 0.84
CA VAL A 76 -1.55 -3.36 1.35
C VAL A 76 -0.48 -3.24 2.44
N VAL A 77 0.35 -2.20 2.34
CA VAL A 77 1.31 -1.84 3.40
C VAL A 77 1.01 -0.42 3.88
N VAL A 78 0.87 -0.26 5.18
CA VAL A 78 0.56 1.01 5.84
C VAL A 78 1.81 1.52 6.56
N SER A 79 2.13 2.80 6.38
CA SER A 79 3.27 3.40 7.08
C SER A 79 3.06 3.45 8.60
N HIS A 80 4.12 3.20 9.37
CA HIS A 80 4.14 3.34 10.83
C HIS A 80 3.62 4.71 11.31
N LYS A 81 3.96 5.80 10.60
CA LYS A 81 3.46 7.15 10.94
C LYS A 81 1.92 7.23 10.90
N ILE A 82 1.24 6.42 10.10
CA ILE A 82 -0.23 6.36 10.08
C ILE A 82 -0.76 5.65 11.32
N ALA A 83 -0.10 4.56 11.74
CA ALA A 83 -0.46 3.84 12.97
C ALA A 83 -0.23 4.68 14.24
N GLU A 84 0.68 5.65 14.18
CA GLU A 84 1.02 6.58 15.27
C GLU A 84 0.11 7.83 15.33
N LEU A 85 -0.88 7.95 14.45
CA LEU A 85 -1.77 9.13 14.42
C LEU A 85 -2.52 9.31 15.74
N SER A 86 -2.65 10.56 16.17
CA SER A 86 -3.47 10.98 17.31
C SER A 86 -4.36 12.15 16.89
N PRO A 87 -5.70 11.95 16.76
CA PRO A 87 -6.42 10.70 16.96
C PRO A 87 -6.07 9.64 15.90
N CYS A 88 -6.23 8.35 16.24
CA CYS A 88 -5.93 7.20 15.36
C CYS A 88 -6.97 7.04 14.24
N PHE A 89 -7.03 8.04 13.36
CA PHE A 89 -8.01 8.21 12.30
C PHE A 89 -7.35 8.85 11.08
N LEU A 90 -7.77 8.46 9.88
CA LEU A 90 -7.23 9.01 8.64
C LEU A 90 -8.32 9.24 7.58
N TRP A 91 -7.98 10.08 6.60
CA TRP A 91 -8.76 10.31 5.39
C TRP A 91 -8.04 9.75 4.16
N LEU A 92 -8.76 8.97 3.37
CA LEU A 92 -8.27 8.29 2.17
C LEU A 92 -9.07 8.72 0.94
N GLY A 93 -8.59 8.40 -0.26
CA GLY A 93 -9.43 8.45 -1.46
C GLY A 93 -10.63 7.50 -1.30
N GLY A 94 -11.82 7.96 -1.68
CA GLY A 94 -13.07 7.19 -1.59
C GLY A 94 -13.49 6.50 -2.89
N GLY A 95 -12.59 6.38 -3.87
CA GLY A 95 -12.90 5.82 -5.20
C GLY A 95 -13.39 6.85 -6.23
N HIS A 96 -13.56 8.11 -5.82
CA HIS A 96 -13.84 9.24 -6.69
C HIS A 96 -13.00 10.44 -6.26
N ARG A 97 -12.69 11.37 -7.19
CA ARG A 97 -11.84 12.55 -6.91
C ARG A 97 -12.40 13.41 -5.77
N ASP A 98 -13.71 13.55 -5.72
CA ASP A 98 -14.44 14.41 -4.79
C ASP A 98 -14.97 13.66 -3.56
N LEU A 99 -14.63 12.37 -3.42
CA LEU A 99 -15.05 11.55 -2.28
C LEU A 99 -13.84 11.15 -1.44
N LYS A 100 -13.96 11.35 -0.12
CA LYS A 100 -12.97 10.88 0.85
C LYS A 100 -13.60 9.86 1.79
N LEU A 101 -12.81 8.84 2.11
CA LEU A 101 -13.17 7.84 3.11
C LEU A 101 -12.45 8.19 4.41
N GLY A 102 -13.21 8.58 5.42
CA GLY A 102 -12.71 8.70 6.79
C GLY A 102 -12.86 7.37 7.52
N CYS A 103 -11.80 6.87 8.13
CA CYS A 103 -11.89 5.66 8.96
C CYS A 103 -10.86 5.62 10.09
N PRO A 104 -11.14 4.90 11.18
CA PRO A 104 -10.12 4.53 12.15
C PRO A 104 -9.01 3.70 11.49
N VAL A 105 -7.75 3.96 11.83
CA VAL A 105 -6.61 3.25 11.23
C VAL A 105 -6.72 1.73 11.46
N GLN A 106 -7.15 1.33 12.64
CA GLN A 106 -7.35 -0.09 12.97
C GLN A 106 -8.35 -0.77 12.02
N ARG A 107 -9.46 -0.09 11.69
CA ARG A 107 -10.46 -0.64 10.75
C ARG A 107 -9.92 -0.79 9.35
N LEU A 108 -9.07 0.14 8.90
CA LEU A 108 -8.37 0.00 7.63
C LEU A 108 -7.51 -1.26 7.62
N VAL A 109 -6.67 -1.44 8.66
CA VAL A 109 -5.75 -2.58 8.77
C VAL A 109 -6.50 -3.90 8.76
N GLU A 110 -7.56 -4.02 9.55
CA GLU A 110 -8.41 -5.21 9.60
C GLU A 110 -9.10 -5.49 8.27
N ALA A 111 -9.68 -4.47 7.63
CA ALA A 111 -10.44 -4.63 6.40
C ALA A 111 -9.55 -5.02 5.20
N THR A 112 -8.30 -4.57 5.17
CA THR A 112 -7.38 -4.85 4.05
C THR A 112 -6.38 -5.95 4.35
N GLY A 113 -6.31 -6.44 5.60
CA GLY A 113 -5.21 -7.30 6.06
C GLY A 113 -3.84 -6.62 5.94
N ALA A 114 -3.79 -5.29 6.11
CA ALA A 114 -2.59 -4.52 5.85
C ALA A 114 -1.46 -4.86 6.83
N ARG A 115 -0.22 -4.75 6.36
CA ARG A 115 0.96 -4.79 7.23
C ARG A 115 1.41 -3.38 7.56
N VAL A 116 1.65 -3.11 8.84
CA VAL A 116 2.22 -1.83 9.28
C VAL A 116 3.74 -1.95 9.26
N ALA A 117 4.43 -0.99 8.64
CA ALA A 117 5.89 -1.01 8.53
C ALA A 117 6.51 0.38 8.47
N ASP A 118 7.80 0.47 8.77
CA ASP A 118 8.60 1.67 8.53
C ASP A 118 8.86 1.86 7.03
N LEU A 119 8.24 2.88 6.43
CA LEU A 119 8.23 3.14 4.99
C LEU A 119 8.64 4.57 4.61
N THR A 120 9.00 5.41 5.58
CA THR A 120 9.22 6.85 5.34
C THR A 120 10.64 7.27 5.67
N MET A 121 11.14 8.31 5.02
CA MET A 121 12.30 9.05 5.50
C MET A 121 11.77 10.04 6.52
N ASP A 122 12.27 9.92 7.75
CA ASP A 122 12.02 10.88 8.82
C ASP A 122 12.98 12.08 8.66
#